data_AF-A0A162ZGT5-F1
#
_entry.id   AF-A0A162ZGT5-F1
#
_cell.length_a   1.000
_cell.length_b   1.000
_cell.length_c   1.000
_cell.angle_alpha   90.00
_cell.angle_beta   90.00
_cell.angle_gamma   90.00
#
_symmetry.space_group_name_H-M   'P 1'
#
loop_
_entity.id
_entity.type
_entity.pdbx_description
1 polymer ?
#
loop_
_entity_poly.entity_id
_entity_poly.type
_entity_poly.pdbx_seq_one_letter_code
_entity_poly.pdbx_strand_id
1 'polypeptide(L)'
;MALPNKELVVQLLENLKHKCTRKGFREADFRARLHKNFTSQVSKARKTKEEIKATNTRLRRAGRARDNHTHRLLAYTDNKEAIDLQMKRDCDFTMQMAAMSDGESADEDFENCTKSIVKIVRPGWKSDKFNTFIKLVDEYVIEAIGSSASQMKERVFTSVSNTAVPDDITPKFPQWALRDGY
;
A
#
# COMPACT_ATOMS: atom_id res chain seq x y z
N MET A 1 21.14 -45.58 0.39
CA MET A 1 20.70 -44.88 -0.83
C MET A 1 20.88 -43.38 -0.62
N ALA A 2 21.88 -42.77 -1.26
CA ALA A 2 22.13 -41.34 -1.17
C ALA A 2 21.02 -40.59 -1.92
N LEU A 3 20.39 -39.61 -1.25
CA LEU A 3 19.32 -38.80 -1.85
C LEU A 3 19.87 -38.06 -3.09
N PRO A 4 19.28 -38.24 -4.29
CA PRO A 4 19.76 -37.68 -5.57
C PRO A 4 19.98 -36.17 -5.58
N ASN A 5 19.41 -35.47 -4.61
CA ASN A 5 19.44 -34.01 -4.50
C ASN A 5 20.79 -33.44 -4.04
N LYS A 6 21.60 -34.19 -3.27
CA LYS A 6 22.85 -33.63 -2.70
C LYS A 6 23.94 -33.46 -3.75
N GLU A 7 24.11 -34.45 -4.63
CA GLU A 7 25.12 -34.45 -5.70
C GLU A 7 24.83 -33.34 -6.72
N LEU A 8 23.57 -33.21 -7.14
CA LEU A 8 23.12 -32.16 -8.05
C LEU A 8 23.32 -30.75 -7.47
N VAL A 9 23.07 -30.56 -6.17
CA VAL A 9 23.29 -29.27 -5.50
C VAL A 9 24.78 -28.92 -5.46
N VAL A 10 25.66 -29.90 -5.21
CA VAL A 10 27.12 -29.70 -5.24
C VAL A 10 27.61 -29.34 -6.64
N GLN A 11 27.18 -30.07 -7.67
CA GLN A 11 27.55 -29.80 -9.06
C GLN A 11 27.04 -28.43 -9.54
N LEU A 12 25.82 -28.03 -9.15
CA LEU A 12 25.27 -26.71 -9.48
C LEU A 12 26.06 -25.59 -8.78
N LEU A 13 26.43 -25.78 -7.50
CA LEU A 13 27.26 -24.85 -6.75
C LEU A 13 28.64 -24.69 -7.38
N GLU A 14 29.29 -25.77 -7.81
CA GLU A 14 30.60 -25.71 -8.47
C GLU A 14 30.53 -25.00 -9.83
N ASN A 15 29.53 -25.31 -10.66
CA ASN A 15 29.32 -24.64 -11.94
C ASN A 15 29.10 -23.13 -11.77
N LEU A 16 28.30 -22.73 -10.77
CA LEU A 16 28.01 -21.33 -10.53
C LEU A 16 29.17 -20.59 -9.85
N LYS A 17 29.93 -21.23 -8.96
CA LYS A 17 31.18 -20.68 -8.40
C LYS A 17 32.19 -20.37 -9.51
N HIS A 18 32.34 -21.29 -10.47
CA HIS A 18 33.24 -21.11 -11.61
C HIS A 18 32.83 -19.90 -12.47
N LYS A 19 31.52 -19.70 -12.69
CA LYS A 19 30.95 -18.56 -13.41
C LYS A 19 31.00 -17.23 -12.63
N CYS A 20 31.09 -17.26 -11.31
CA CYS A 20 31.09 -16.08 -10.44
C CYS A 20 32.50 -15.62 -10.03
N THR A 21 33.54 -15.92 -10.82
CA THR A 21 34.94 -15.50 -10.63
C THR A 21 35.18 -13.99 -10.83
N ARG A 22 34.35 -13.14 -10.22
CA ARG A 22 34.60 -11.72 -10.03
C ARG A 22 35.13 -11.51 -8.62
N LYS A 23 36.36 -11.00 -8.47
CA LYS A 23 36.99 -10.72 -7.17
C LYS A 23 36.01 -9.96 -6.27
N GLY A 24 35.72 -10.52 -5.09
CA GLY A 24 34.94 -9.86 -4.03
C GLY A 24 33.71 -10.64 -3.51
N PHE A 25 33.33 -11.77 -4.11
CA PHE A 25 32.13 -12.51 -3.68
C PHE A 25 32.47 -13.59 -2.64
N ARG A 26 32.00 -13.43 -1.39
CA ARG A 26 32.18 -14.45 -0.34
C ARG A 26 31.26 -15.65 -0.61
N GLU A 27 31.78 -16.86 -0.45
CA GLU A 27 31.02 -18.10 -0.68
C GLU A 27 29.76 -18.21 0.19
N ALA A 28 29.83 -17.76 1.44
CA ALA A 28 28.67 -17.75 2.34
C ALA A 28 27.52 -16.90 1.79
N ASP A 29 27.81 -15.73 1.22
CA ASP A 29 26.80 -14.84 0.62
C ASP A 29 26.17 -15.48 -0.62
N PHE A 30 26.96 -16.23 -1.39
CA PHE A 30 26.47 -16.99 -2.54
C PHE A 30 25.51 -18.10 -2.13
N ARG A 31 25.90 -18.92 -1.15
CA ARG A 31 25.04 -19.98 -0.61
C ARG A 31 23.75 -19.41 -0.03
N ALA A 32 23.81 -18.30 0.70
CA ALA A 32 22.63 -17.64 1.25
C ALA A 32 21.67 -17.14 0.16
N ARG A 33 22.21 -16.53 -0.91
CA ARG A 33 21.40 -16.07 -2.06
C ARG A 33 20.77 -17.24 -2.82
N LEU A 34 21.51 -18.31 -3.06
CA LEU A 34 20.99 -19.52 -3.69
C LEU A 34 19.87 -20.15 -2.86
N HIS A 35 20.11 -20.33 -1.57
CA HIS A 35 19.11 -20.87 -0.65
C HIS A 35 17.84 -20.01 -0.67
N LYS A 36 17.98 -18.69 -0.50
CA LYS A 36 16.84 -17.75 -0.57
C LYS A 36 16.09 -17.83 -1.90
N ASN A 37 16.79 -17.92 -3.03
CA ASN A 37 16.18 -18.04 -4.35
C ASN A 37 15.40 -19.35 -4.48
N PHE A 38 16.04 -20.48 -4.14
CA PHE A 38 15.41 -21.80 -4.19
C PHE A 38 14.18 -21.89 -3.29
N THR A 39 14.29 -21.47 -2.02
CA THR A 39 13.15 -21.44 -1.09
C THR A 39 12.04 -20.53 -1.60
N SER A 40 12.37 -19.39 -2.20
CA SER A 40 11.38 -18.49 -2.80
C SER A 40 10.65 -19.14 -3.98
N GLN A 41 11.38 -19.84 -4.87
CA GLN A 41 10.78 -20.54 -6.01
C GLN A 41 9.90 -21.71 -5.57
N VAL A 42 10.37 -22.52 -4.61
CA VAL A 42 9.58 -23.62 -4.03
C VAL A 42 8.32 -23.07 -3.35
N SER A 43 8.44 -21.97 -2.59
CA SER A 43 7.30 -21.31 -1.98
C SER A 43 6.30 -20.81 -3.02
N LYS A 44 6.76 -20.17 -4.11
CA LYS A 44 5.88 -19.73 -5.21
C LYS A 44 5.18 -20.90 -5.90
N ALA A 45 5.89 -22.00 -6.15
CA ALA A 45 5.34 -23.20 -6.79
C ALA A 45 4.31 -23.92 -5.91
N ARG A 46 4.42 -23.79 -4.58
CA ARG A 46 3.48 -24.37 -3.61
C ARG A 46 2.28 -23.49 -3.31
N LYS A 47 2.25 -22.25 -3.80
CA LYS A 47 1.12 -21.36 -3.52
C LYS A 47 -0.15 -21.92 -4.14
N THR A 48 -1.23 -21.95 -3.35
CA THR A 48 -2.53 -22.31 -3.90
C THR A 48 -3.08 -21.20 -4.79
N LYS A 49 -4.08 -21.52 -5.61
CA LYS A 49 -4.76 -20.52 -6.46
C LYS A 49 -5.35 -19.38 -5.62
N GLU A 50 -5.85 -19.71 -4.44
CA GLU A 50 -6.42 -18.78 -3.45
C GLU A 50 -5.34 -17.84 -2.91
N GLU A 51 -4.17 -18.36 -2.54
CA GLU A 51 -3.05 -17.54 -2.05
C GLU A 51 -2.50 -16.61 -3.12
N ILE A 52 -2.44 -17.06 -4.38
CA ILE A 52 -2.07 -16.23 -5.53
C ILE A 52 -3.10 -15.11 -5.70
N LYS A 53 -4.40 -15.45 -5.70
CA LYS A 53 -5.49 -14.47 -5.82
C LYS A 53 -5.42 -13.44 -4.69
N ALA A 54 -5.26 -13.88 -3.44
CA ALA A 54 -5.13 -12.99 -2.28
C ALA A 54 -3.90 -12.07 -2.40
N THR A 55 -2.76 -12.61 -2.85
CA THR A 55 -1.54 -11.82 -3.08
C THR A 55 -1.78 -10.73 -4.13
N ASN A 56 -2.37 -11.09 -5.28
CA ASN A 56 -2.64 -10.15 -6.37
C ASN A 56 -3.63 -9.07 -5.94
N THR A 57 -4.68 -9.43 -5.20
CA THR A 57 -5.64 -8.48 -4.63
C THR A 57 -4.94 -7.49 -3.71
N ARG A 58 -4.07 -7.97 -2.81
CA ARG A 58 -3.29 -7.10 -1.90
C ARG A 58 -2.39 -6.15 -2.68
N LEU A 59 -1.68 -6.64 -3.70
CA LEU A 59 -0.80 -5.80 -4.54
C LEU A 59 -1.58 -4.73 -5.29
N ARG A 60 -2.77 -5.07 -5.84
CA ARG A 60 -3.65 -4.10 -6.50
C ARG A 60 -4.12 -3.02 -5.53
N ARG A 61 -4.53 -3.38 -4.31
CA ARG A 61 -4.89 -2.39 -3.27
C ARG A 61 -3.72 -1.47 -2.92
N ALA A 62 -2.53 -2.03 -2.73
CA ALA A 62 -1.34 -1.24 -2.46
C ALA A 62 -0.93 -0.34 -3.65
N GLY A 63 -1.20 -0.76 -4.88
CA GLY A 63 -1.07 0.10 -6.07
C GLY A 63 -2.03 1.28 -6.00
N ARG A 64 -3.34 1.00 -5.89
CA ARG A 64 -4.37 2.04 -5.83
C ARG A 64 -4.17 3.02 -4.68
N ALA A 65 -3.78 2.54 -3.50
CA ALA A 65 -3.50 3.41 -2.35
C ALA A 65 -2.36 4.40 -2.65
N ARG A 66 -1.32 3.97 -3.38
CA ARG A 66 -0.21 4.84 -3.81
C ARG A 66 -0.66 5.85 -4.88
N ASP A 67 -1.45 5.40 -5.85
CA ASP A 67 -1.96 6.26 -6.92
C ASP A 67 -2.89 7.33 -6.34
N ASN A 68 -3.85 6.93 -5.50
CA ASN A 68 -4.76 7.82 -4.78
C ASN A 68 -3.98 8.83 -3.92
N HIS A 69 -2.96 8.37 -3.20
CA HIS A 69 -2.14 9.27 -2.40
C HIS A 69 -1.42 10.31 -3.27
N THR A 70 -0.86 9.88 -4.41
CA THR A 70 -0.19 10.77 -5.37
C THR A 70 -1.16 11.84 -5.88
N HIS A 71 -2.36 11.43 -6.32
CA HIS A 71 -3.36 12.39 -6.81
C HIS A 71 -3.78 13.39 -5.74
N ARG A 72 -4.07 12.91 -4.53
CA ARG A 72 -4.43 13.78 -3.40
C ARG A 72 -3.29 14.74 -3.06
N LEU A 73 -2.04 14.26 -3.05
CA LEU A 73 -0.88 15.10 -2.75
C LEU A 73 -0.71 16.21 -3.77
N LEU A 74 -0.85 15.90 -5.06
CA LEU A 74 -0.82 16.91 -6.12
C LEU A 74 -1.95 17.92 -5.95
N ALA A 75 -3.19 17.47 -5.78
CA ALA A 75 -4.34 18.34 -5.59
C ALA A 75 -4.19 19.25 -4.37
N TYR A 76 -3.69 18.72 -3.24
CA TYR A 76 -3.40 19.54 -2.06
C TYR A 76 -2.29 20.55 -2.34
N THR A 77 -1.21 20.14 -3.01
CA THR A 77 -0.07 21.03 -3.29
C THR A 77 -0.50 22.19 -4.20
N ASP A 78 -1.29 21.91 -5.23
CA ASP A 78 -1.76 22.91 -6.19
C ASP A 78 -2.81 23.85 -5.59
N ASN A 79 -3.57 23.39 -4.58
CA ASN A 79 -4.68 24.13 -3.97
C ASN A 79 -4.45 24.45 -2.48
N LYS A 80 -3.20 24.42 -2.02
CA LYS A 80 -2.86 24.46 -0.59
C LYS A 80 -3.50 25.63 0.12
N GLU A 81 -3.32 26.84 -0.39
CA GLU A 81 -3.82 28.07 0.24
C GLU A 81 -5.35 28.07 0.37
N ALA A 82 -6.07 27.60 -0.66
CA ALA A 82 -7.52 27.53 -0.65
C ALA A 82 -8.03 26.49 0.36
N ILE A 83 -7.40 25.31 0.39
CA ILE A 83 -7.74 24.23 1.32
C ILE A 83 -7.46 24.64 2.77
N ASP A 84 -6.29 25.22 3.04
CA ASP A 84 -5.90 25.68 4.38
C ASP A 84 -6.84 26.80 4.87
N LEU A 85 -7.22 27.72 3.97
CA LEU A 85 -8.20 28.77 4.27
C LEU A 85 -9.58 28.20 4.61
N GLN A 86 -10.05 27.22 3.84
CA GLN A 86 -11.35 26.58 4.06
C GLN A 86 -11.37 25.75 5.35
N MET A 87 -10.27 25.06 5.65
CA MET A 87 -10.08 24.34 6.90
C MET A 87 -9.87 25.27 8.11
N LYS A 88 -9.52 26.54 7.86
CA LYS A 88 -9.12 27.53 8.87
C LYS A 88 -8.00 27.01 9.77
N ARG A 89 -7.08 26.24 9.19
CA ARG A 89 -6.00 25.54 9.88
C ARG A 89 -4.80 25.43 8.97
N ASP A 90 -3.64 25.39 9.59
CA ASP A 90 -2.45 24.86 8.93
C ASP A 90 -2.64 23.34 8.74
N CYS A 91 -2.69 22.91 7.48
CA CYS A 91 -2.78 21.51 7.11
C CYS A 91 -1.42 20.94 6.69
N ASP A 92 -0.31 21.60 7.00
CA ASP A 92 1.00 21.01 6.77
C ASP A 92 1.16 19.68 7.51
N PHE A 93 1.95 18.79 6.88
CA PHE A 93 2.19 17.42 7.34
C PHE A 93 0.96 16.52 7.46
N THR A 94 -0.23 16.94 7.03
CA THR A 94 -1.44 16.10 6.98
C THR A 94 -1.39 15.05 5.86
N MET A 95 -0.70 15.37 4.76
CA MET A 95 -0.57 14.54 3.56
C MET A 95 0.45 13.41 3.70
N GLN A 96 0.40 12.69 4.82
CA GLN A 96 1.23 11.51 5.03
C GLN A 96 0.53 10.26 4.51
N MET A 97 1.23 9.42 3.75
CA MET A 97 0.66 8.21 3.14
C MET A 97 -0.07 7.30 4.14
N ALA A 98 0.51 7.08 5.33
CA ALA A 98 -0.09 6.27 6.39
C ALA A 98 -1.43 6.86 6.88
N ALA A 99 -1.54 8.20 6.93
CA ALA A 99 -2.75 8.91 7.32
C ALA A 99 -3.79 8.97 6.20
N MET A 100 -3.37 8.98 4.94
CA MET A 100 -4.26 9.04 3.77
C MET A 100 -4.83 7.67 3.37
N SER A 101 -4.36 6.57 3.97
CA SER A 101 -4.91 5.24 3.70
C SER A 101 -6.29 5.08 4.31
N ASP A 102 -7.24 4.59 3.51
CA ASP A 102 -8.67 4.50 3.87
C ASP A 102 -9.11 3.08 4.26
N GLY A 103 -8.19 2.18 4.63
CA GLY A 103 -8.55 0.85 5.11
C GLY A 103 -9.46 0.08 4.15
N GLU A 104 -9.26 0.26 2.83
CA GLU A 104 -10.15 -0.25 1.78
C GLU A 104 -10.37 -1.77 1.91
N SER A 105 -11.64 -2.18 1.93
CA SER A 105 -11.99 -3.60 2.05
C SER A 105 -11.92 -4.33 0.69
N ALA A 106 -11.98 -5.65 0.75
CA ALA A 106 -11.93 -6.54 -0.42
C ALA A 106 -13.20 -6.52 -1.27
N ASP A 107 -14.29 -6.03 -0.68
CA ASP A 107 -15.62 -6.26 -1.17
C ASP A 107 -15.93 -5.16 -2.19
N GLU A 108 -15.35 -5.34 -3.37
CA GLU A 108 -15.88 -4.71 -4.57
C GLU A 108 -17.19 -5.45 -4.86
N ASP A 109 -18.33 -4.88 -4.45
CA ASP A 109 -19.63 -5.46 -4.76
C ASP A 109 -19.82 -5.40 -6.28
N PHE A 110 -19.59 -6.53 -6.95
CA PHE A 110 -19.84 -6.70 -8.38
C PHE A 110 -21.32 -6.92 -8.70
N GLU A 111 -22.21 -6.97 -7.70
CA GLU A 111 -23.65 -7.22 -7.90
C GLU A 111 -24.32 -6.14 -8.78
N ASN A 112 -23.76 -4.93 -8.84
CA ASN A 112 -24.16 -3.92 -9.82
C ASN A 112 -23.08 -3.76 -10.91
N CYS A 113 -23.26 -4.46 -12.02
CA CYS A 113 -22.37 -4.50 -13.21
C CYS A 113 -22.12 -3.15 -13.94
N THR A 114 -22.36 -1.99 -13.31
CA THR A 114 -22.18 -0.66 -13.91
C THR A 114 -21.33 0.30 -13.08
N LYS A 115 -21.15 0.10 -11.77
CA LYS A 115 -20.28 0.95 -10.93
C LYS A 115 -19.63 0.11 -9.82
N SER A 116 -18.30 0.01 -9.83
CA SER A 116 -17.58 -0.60 -8.72
C SER A 116 -17.53 0.36 -7.54
N ILE A 117 -18.17 -0.01 -6.42
CA ILE A 117 -18.12 0.72 -5.16
C ILE A 117 -16.98 0.16 -4.30
N VAL A 118 -16.21 1.04 -3.65
CA VAL A 118 -15.21 0.69 -2.64
C VAL A 118 -15.79 0.94 -1.26
N LYS A 119 -15.89 -0.11 -0.47
CA LYS A 119 -16.25 -0.03 0.95
C LYS A 119 -15.03 0.42 1.76
N ILE A 120 -15.21 1.50 2.52
CA ILE A 120 -14.17 2.14 3.34
C ILE A 120 -14.45 1.87 4.81
N VAL A 121 -13.44 1.31 5.48
CA VAL A 121 -13.41 1.21 6.95
C VAL A 121 -12.50 2.33 7.46
N ARG A 122 -13.08 3.35 8.10
CA ARG A 122 -12.29 4.48 8.60
C ARG A 122 -11.49 4.06 9.82
N PRO A 123 -10.21 4.45 9.93
CA PRO A 123 -9.47 4.30 11.17
C PRO A 123 -10.06 5.16 12.28
N GLY A 124 -10.30 4.57 13.45
CA GLY A 124 -10.95 5.22 14.58
C GLY A 124 -10.11 6.26 15.31
N TRP A 125 -8.81 6.29 15.05
CA TRP A 125 -7.90 7.32 15.54
C TRP A 125 -8.02 8.65 14.77
N LYS A 126 -8.59 8.65 13.55
CA LYS A 126 -8.76 9.88 12.75
C LYS A 126 -9.89 10.74 13.33
N SER A 127 -9.64 12.04 13.47
CA SER A 127 -10.67 13.00 13.87
C SER A 127 -11.68 13.27 12.74
N ASP A 128 -12.87 13.75 13.09
CA ASP A 128 -13.87 14.17 12.11
C ASP A 128 -13.35 15.33 11.24
N LYS A 129 -12.54 16.22 11.82
CA LYS A 129 -11.89 17.32 11.08
C LYS A 129 -10.93 16.79 10.02
N PHE A 130 -10.15 15.76 10.34
CA PHE A 130 -9.24 15.15 9.36
C PHE A 130 -10.02 14.45 8.24
N ASN A 131 -11.13 13.80 8.58
CA ASN A 131 -12.01 13.22 7.56
C ASN A 131 -12.61 14.30 6.64
N THR A 132 -12.96 15.48 7.18
CA THR A 132 -13.38 16.62 6.37
C THR A 132 -12.27 17.12 5.46
N PHE A 133 -11.04 17.23 5.96
CA PHE A 133 -9.88 17.58 5.14
C PHE A 133 -9.68 16.60 3.98
N ILE A 134 -9.71 15.28 4.24
CA ILE A 134 -9.56 14.27 3.18
C ILE A 134 -10.65 14.42 2.12
N LYS A 135 -11.92 14.62 2.54
CA LYS A 135 -13.04 14.84 1.60
C LYS A 135 -12.81 16.06 0.72
N LEU A 136 -12.38 17.16 1.31
CA LEU A 136 -12.10 18.39 0.57
C LEU A 136 -10.99 18.18 -0.46
N VAL A 137 -9.89 17.51 -0.08
CA VAL A 137 -8.83 17.15 -1.03
C VAL A 137 -9.37 16.25 -2.14
N ASP A 138 -10.22 15.26 -1.82
CA ASP A 138 -10.85 14.40 -2.83
C ASP A 138 -11.74 15.17 -3.80
N GLU A 139 -12.45 16.22 -3.36
CA GLU A 139 -13.22 17.11 -4.24
C GLU A 139 -12.31 17.80 -5.26
N TYR A 140 -11.17 18.36 -4.82
CA TYR A 140 -10.18 18.96 -5.73
C TYR A 140 -9.55 17.94 -6.68
N VAL A 141 -9.31 16.69 -6.22
CA VAL A 141 -8.84 15.62 -7.10
C VAL A 141 -9.87 15.32 -8.19
N ILE A 142 -11.14 15.22 -7.83
CA ILE A 142 -12.24 14.95 -8.76
C ILE A 142 -12.33 16.08 -9.81
N GLU A 143 -12.25 17.34 -9.37
CA GLU A 143 -12.23 18.50 -10.27
C GLU A 143 -11.04 18.48 -11.23
N ALA A 144 -9.84 18.18 -10.72
CA ALA A 144 -8.62 18.13 -11.53
C ALA A 144 -8.63 16.99 -12.57
N ILE A 145 -9.21 15.84 -12.23
CA ILE A 145 -9.31 14.69 -13.12
C ILE A 145 -10.48 14.84 -14.12
N GLY A 146 -11.46 15.70 -13.82
CA GLY A 146 -12.55 16.09 -14.71
C GLY A 146 -13.35 14.88 -15.21
N SER A 147 -13.49 14.74 -16.53
CA SER A 147 -14.25 13.63 -17.16
C SER A 147 -13.74 12.22 -16.82
N SER A 148 -12.48 12.10 -16.35
CA SER A 148 -11.91 10.83 -15.90
C SER A 148 -12.23 10.51 -14.43
N ALA A 149 -12.98 11.37 -13.72
CA ALA A 149 -13.40 11.14 -12.33
C ALA A 149 -14.23 9.86 -12.17
N SER A 150 -14.85 9.36 -13.24
CA SER A 150 -15.48 8.02 -13.28
C SER A 150 -14.51 6.86 -12.98
N GLN A 151 -13.19 7.09 -13.08
CA GLN A 151 -12.16 6.14 -12.64
C GLN A 151 -11.97 6.12 -11.11
N MET A 152 -12.35 7.19 -10.41
CA MET A 152 -12.47 7.14 -8.95
C MET A 152 -13.71 6.32 -8.61
N LYS A 153 -13.47 5.11 -8.12
CA LYS A 153 -14.53 4.26 -7.59
C LYS A 153 -15.27 5.03 -6.50
N GLU A 154 -16.59 4.97 -6.54
CA GLU A 154 -17.44 5.54 -5.49
C GLU A 154 -17.08 4.92 -4.14
N ARG A 155 -16.98 5.74 -3.11
CA ARG A 155 -16.47 5.35 -1.79
C ARG A 155 -17.60 5.39 -0.77
N VAL A 156 -18.01 4.22 -0.31
CA VAL A 156 -19.05 4.10 0.71
C VAL A 156 -18.42 3.80 2.06
N PHE A 157 -18.66 4.69 3.01
CA PHE A 157 -18.27 4.47 4.40
C PHE A 157 -19.13 3.37 5.01
N THR A 158 -18.51 2.31 5.51
CA THR A 158 -19.23 1.17 6.10
C THR A 158 -19.11 1.12 7.61
N SER A 159 -17.92 1.36 8.16
CA SER A 159 -17.68 1.28 9.60
C SER A 159 -16.41 2.00 10.03
N VAL A 160 -16.30 2.26 11.33
CA VAL A 160 -15.05 2.69 11.97
C VAL A 160 -14.33 1.47 12.54
N SER A 161 -13.02 1.39 12.36
CA SER A 161 -12.16 0.36 12.98
C SER A 161 -11.51 0.87 14.25
N ASN A 162 -11.36 0.00 15.25
CA ASN A 162 -10.57 0.28 16.46
C ASN A 162 -9.08 0.06 16.17
N THR A 163 -8.52 0.89 15.29
CA THR A 163 -7.10 0.88 14.92
C THR A 163 -6.35 1.96 15.70
N ALA A 164 -5.16 1.63 16.16
CA ALA A 164 -4.23 2.61 16.73
C ALA A 164 -3.66 3.52 15.62
N VAL A 165 -3.08 4.65 16.03
CA VAL A 165 -2.29 5.51 15.15
C VAL A 165 -1.11 4.69 14.60
N PRO A 166 -0.91 4.60 13.28
CA PRO A 166 0.23 3.88 12.71
C PRO A 166 1.57 4.48 13.14
N ASP A 167 2.54 3.63 13.45
CA ASP A 167 3.92 4.03 13.82
C ASP A 167 4.62 4.84 12.73
N ASP A 168 4.20 4.67 11.47
CA ASP A 168 4.74 5.38 10.30
C ASP A 168 4.25 6.84 10.19
N ILE A 169 3.36 7.30 11.09
CA ILE A 169 2.96 8.71 11.15
C ILE A 169 4.03 9.52 11.89
N THR A 170 4.53 10.53 11.18
CA THR A 170 5.57 11.43 11.67
C THR A 170 5.05 12.23 12.87
N PRO A 171 5.89 12.51 13.90
CA PRO A 171 5.50 13.35 15.05
C PRO A 171 5.06 14.78 14.71
N LYS A 172 5.32 15.25 13.48
CA LYS A 172 4.84 16.54 12.96
C LYS A 172 3.37 16.49 12.52
N PHE A 173 2.72 15.32 12.57
CA PHE A 173 1.33 15.18 12.21
C PHE A 173 0.46 16.01 13.18
N PRO A 174 -0.47 16.82 12.65
CA PRO A 174 -1.17 17.79 13.49
C PRO A 174 -2.13 17.12 14.47
N GLN A 175 -2.09 17.58 15.73
CA GLN A 175 -2.93 17.02 16.80
C GLN A 175 -4.42 17.10 16.51
N TRP A 176 -4.87 18.14 15.78
CA TRP A 176 -6.29 18.28 15.42
C TRP A 176 -6.78 17.16 14.49
N ALA A 177 -5.87 16.45 13.83
CA ALA A 177 -6.20 15.34 12.95
C ALA A 177 -6.39 14.01 13.70
N LEU A 178 -5.99 13.96 14.97
CA LEU A 178 -6.19 12.83 15.87
C LEU A 178 -7.49 13.01 16.67
N ARG A 179 -8.17 11.90 16.94
CA ARG A 179 -9.34 11.88 17.82
C ARG A 179 -8.90 11.99 19.28
N ASP A 180 -9.74 12.59 20.13
CA ASP A 180 -9.45 12.75 21.56
C ASP A 180 -9.08 11.39 22.19
N GLY A 181 -7.94 11.34 22.87
CA GLY A 181 -7.38 10.11 23.46
C GLY A 181 -6.26 9.44 22.65
N TYR A 182 -5.82 10.05 21.54
CA TYR A 182 -4.65 9.66 20.75
C TYR A 182 -3.60 10.78 20.66
#